data_AF-A0A7V6B4M6-F1
#
_entry.id   AF-A0A7V6B4M6-F1
#
_cell.length_a   1.000
_cell.length_b   1.000
_cell.length_c   1.000
_cell.angle_alpha   90.00
_cell.angle_beta   90.00
_cell.angle_gamma   90.00
#
_symmetry.space_group_name_H-M   'P 1'
#
loop_
_entity.id
_entity.type
_entity.pdbx_description
1 polymer ?
#
loop_
_entity_poly.entity_id
_entity_poly.type
_entity_poly.pdbx_seq_one_letter_code
_entity_poly.pdbx_strand_id
1 'polypeptide(L)'
;MGKKNKAKRLAFTLGILYLLGFAIARSTIFHDLQNSHYTICPFYNLFHHPCPSCGMTMGILHTMRFEFHEAMLQNPLSPFVLLASFLVFFYASTSIIADIPRPTPKMLSLLGLLSSLVVVVTWIIRLLPAL
;
A
#
# COMPACT_ATOMS: atom_id res chain seq x y z
N MET A 1 -7.65 46.13 -32.79
CA MET A 1 -7.89 44.72 -32.42
C MET A 1 -6.67 44.15 -31.70
N GLY A 2 -6.32 44.75 -30.56
CA GLY A 2 -4.94 44.88 -30.11
C GLY A 2 -4.57 44.05 -28.87
N LYS A 3 -3.33 43.53 -28.89
CA LYS A 3 -2.50 42.97 -27.80
C LYS A 3 -3.13 41.93 -26.84
N LYS A 4 -4.28 42.17 -26.21
CA LYS A 4 -4.92 41.26 -25.23
C LYS A 4 -5.26 39.88 -25.80
N ASN A 5 -5.76 39.82 -27.05
CA ASN A 5 -6.08 38.53 -27.69
C ASN A 5 -4.83 37.73 -28.11
N LYS A 6 -3.72 38.41 -28.45
CA LYS A 6 -2.43 37.74 -28.70
C LYS A 6 -1.85 37.15 -27.41
N ALA A 7 -1.91 37.89 -26.30
CA ALA A 7 -1.43 37.41 -24.99
C ALA A 7 -2.22 36.19 -24.49
N LYS A 8 -3.56 36.19 -24.62
CA LYS A 8 -4.38 35.02 -24.29
C LYS A 8 -4.08 33.81 -25.17
N ARG A 9 -3.89 34.01 -26.48
CA ARG A 9 -3.50 32.93 -27.39
C ARG A 9 -2.12 32.37 -27.05
N LEU A 10 -1.16 33.22 -26.70
CA LEU A 10 0.19 32.82 -26.30
C LEU A 10 0.19 32.04 -24.97
N ALA A 11 -0.56 32.51 -23.97
CA ALA A 11 -0.71 31.79 -22.70
C ALA A 11 -1.36 30.42 -22.90
N PHE A 12 -2.35 30.34 -23.81
CA PHE A 12 -3.01 29.08 -24.15
C PHE A 12 -2.08 28.09 -24.86
N THR A 13 -1.29 28.55 -25.84
CA THR A 13 -0.30 27.68 -26.51
C THR A 13 0.81 27.24 -25.54
N LEU A 14 1.30 28.12 -24.67
CA LEU A 14 2.27 27.74 -23.64
C LEU A 14 1.70 26.71 -22.65
N GLY A 15 0.43 26.86 -22.26
CA GLY A 15 -0.27 25.88 -21.43
C GLY A 15 -0.39 24.52 -22.11
N ILE A 16 -0.74 24.49 -23.39
CA ILE A 16 -0.81 23.24 -24.17
C ILE A 16 0.57 22.58 -24.29
N LEU A 17 1.62 23.37 -24.59
CA LEU A 17 2.99 22.85 -24.68
C LEU A 17 3.48 22.29 -23.34
N TYR A 18 3.15 22.95 -22.23
CA TYR A 18 3.45 22.45 -20.89
C TYR A 18 2.75 21.12 -20.60
N LEU A 19 1.46 21.00 -20.90
CA LEU A 19 0.70 19.77 -20.69
C LEU A 19 1.20 18.62 -21.56
N LEU A 20 1.54 18.89 -22.83
CA LEU A 20 2.16 17.91 -23.73
C LEU A 20 3.54 17.48 -23.22
N GLY A 21 4.38 18.42 -22.80
CA GLY A 21 5.69 18.12 -22.22
C GLY A 21 5.59 17.27 -20.95
N PHE A 22 4.64 17.60 -20.06
CA PHE A 22 4.38 16.81 -18.85
C PHE A 22 3.88 15.39 -19.17
N ALA A 23 3.00 15.25 -20.17
CA ALA A 23 2.51 13.94 -20.60
C ALA A 23 3.63 13.06 -21.19
N ILE A 24 4.52 13.63 -22.00
CA ILE A 24 5.66 12.92 -22.60
C ILE A 24 6.70 12.55 -21.53
N ALA A 25 7.00 13.45 -20.60
CA ALA A 25 7.90 13.15 -19.49
C ALA A 25 7.35 12.00 -18.63
N ARG A 26 6.04 12.00 -18.35
CA ARG A 26 5.41 10.91 -17.61
C ARG A 26 5.50 9.59 -18.37
N SER A 27 5.21 9.55 -19.67
CA SER A 27 5.20 8.30 -20.45
C SER A 27 6.59 7.69 -20.61
N THR A 28 7.61 8.52 -20.81
CA THR A 28 9.01 8.08 -20.95
C THR A 28 9.58 7.58 -19.61
N ILE A 29 9.34 8.28 -18.51
CA ILE A 29 9.75 7.83 -17.16
C ILE A 29 9.06 6.51 -16.78
N PHE A 30 7.78 6.35 -17.12
CA PHE A 30 7.05 5.10 -16.84
C PHE A 30 7.57 3.93 -17.68
N HIS A 31 7.93 4.18 -18.95
CA HIS A 31 8.53 3.16 -19.81
C HIS A 31 9.93 2.75 -19.36
N ASP A 32 10.77 3.70 -18.92
CA ASP A 32 12.10 3.38 -18.38
C ASP A 32 12.01 2.59 -17.06
N LEU A 33 11.04 2.91 -16.20
CA LEU A 33 10.77 2.12 -14.98
C LEU A 33 10.31 0.70 -15.28
N GLN A 34 9.68 0.46 -16.44
CA GLN A 34 9.22 -0.86 -16.85
C GLN A 34 10.30 -1.68 -17.54
N ASN A 35 11.29 -1.03 -18.17
CA ASN A 35 12.44 -1.66 -18.83
C ASN A 35 13.67 -1.79 -17.91
N SER A 36 13.68 -1.08 -16.78
CA SER A 36 14.74 -1.16 -15.78
C SER A 36 14.54 -2.38 -14.89
N HIS A 37 15.62 -3.10 -14.59
CA HIS A 37 15.63 -4.18 -13.58
C HIS A 37 15.29 -3.67 -12.16
N TYR A 38 15.23 -2.34 -11.97
CA TYR A 38 14.98 -1.69 -10.70
C TYR A 38 13.51 -1.27 -10.57
N THR A 39 12.85 -1.80 -9.56
CA THR A 39 11.49 -1.37 -9.17
C THR A 39 11.55 -0.10 -8.32
N ILE A 40 10.41 0.56 -8.08
CA ILE A 40 10.32 1.68 -7.13
C ILE A 40 10.58 1.21 -5.67
N CYS A 41 10.55 -0.10 -5.41
CA CYS A 41 10.70 -0.65 -4.07
C CYS A 41 12.18 -0.89 -3.72
N PRO A 42 12.77 -0.13 -2.77
CA PRO A 42 14.17 -0.31 -2.40
C PRO A 42 14.42 -1.68 -1.76
N PHE A 43 13.47 -2.21 -0.98
CA PHE A 43 13.59 -3.53 -0.36
C PHE A 43 13.71 -4.64 -1.41
N TYR A 44 12.88 -4.59 -2.44
CA TYR A 44 12.93 -5.58 -3.52
C TYR A 44 14.22 -5.44 -4.34
N ASN A 45 14.68 -4.22 -4.60
CA ASN A 45 15.94 -4.01 -5.32
C ASN A 45 17.18 -4.48 -4.54
N LEU A 46 17.16 -4.43 -3.20
CA LEU A 46 18.26 -4.90 -2.36
C LEU A 46 18.23 -6.42 -2.15
N PHE A 47 17.07 -6.95 -1.76
CA PHE A 47 16.94 -8.34 -1.32
C PHE A 47 16.37 -9.27 -2.39
N HIS A 48 15.87 -8.74 -3.51
CA HIS A 48 15.20 -9.50 -4.58
C HIS A 48 14.01 -10.34 -4.12
N HIS A 49 13.49 -10.05 -2.92
CA HIS A 49 12.36 -10.72 -2.30
C HIS A 49 11.28 -9.71 -1.90
N PRO A 50 9.99 -10.06 -2.02
CA PRO A 50 8.91 -9.20 -1.52
C PRO A 50 9.01 -9.07 0.00
N CYS A 51 8.79 -7.86 0.52
CA CYS A 51 8.72 -7.63 1.97
C CYS A 51 7.46 -8.29 2.57
N PRO A 52 7.40 -8.55 3.89
CA PRO A 52 6.24 -9.19 4.52
C PRO A 52 4.91 -8.42 4.32
N SER A 53 4.98 -7.11 4.13
CA SER A 53 3.83 -6.24 3.88
C SER A 53 3.50 -6.03 2.40
N CYS A 54 4.24 -6.66 1.47
CA CYS A 54 4.01 -6.48 0.04
C CYS A 54 2.60 -6.98 -0.33
N GLY A 55 1.85 -6.19 -1.10
CA GLY A 55 0.47 -6.49 -1.50
C GLY A 55 -0.59 -6.27 -0.42
N MET A 56 -0.23 -5.86 0.81
CA MET A 56 -1.17 -5.75 1.93
C MET A 56 -2.33 -4.79 1.64
N THR A 57 -2.05 -3.60 1.10
CA THR A 57 -3.10 -2.60 0.79
C THR A 57 -4.09 -3.11 -0.26
N MET A 58 -3.59 -3.77 -1.31
CA MET A 58 -4.45 -4.35 -2.34
C MET A 58 -5.24 -5.54 -1.79
N GLY A 59 -4.62 -6.39 -0.97
CA GLY A 59 -5.31 -7.47 -0.27
C GLY A 59 -6.43 -6.95 0.64
N ILE A 60 -6.20 -5.85 1.36
CA ILE A 60 -7.24 -5.18 2.17
C ILE A 60 -8.39 -4.68 1.28
N LEU A 61 -8.08 -4.06 0.14
CA LEU A 61 -9.11 -3.60 -0.80
C LEU A 61 -9.97 -4.74 -1.34
N HIS A 62 -9.36 -5.87 -1.73
CA HIS A 62 -10.09 -7.08 -2.12
C HIS A 62 -10.92 -7.65 -0.97
N THR A 63 -10.37 -7.65 0.25
CA THR A 63 -11.10 -8.09 1.45
C THR A 63 -12.35 -7.23 1.67
N MET A 64 -12.25 -5.91 1.53
CA MET A 64 -13.40 -5.00 1.64
C MET A 64 -14.45 -5.21 0.55
N ARG A 65 -14.05 -5.73 -0.61
CA ARG A 65 -14.96 -6.12 -1.71
C ARG A 65 -15.52 -7.54 -1.56
N PHE A 66 -15.22 -8.23 -0.45
CA PHE A 66 -15.55 -9.63 -0.22
C PHE A 66 -14.90 -10.61 -1.22
N GLU A 67 -13.83 -10.18 -1.90
CA GLU A 67 -13.05 -10.98 -2.85
C GLU A 67 -11.91 -11.69 -2.12
N PHE A 68 -12.25 -12.60 -1.19
CA PHE A 68 -11.27 -13.21 -0.27
C PHE A 68 -10.19 -14.03 -0.98
N HIS A 69 -10.53 -14.68 -2.08
CA HIS A 69 -9.57 -15.44 -2.89
C HIS A 69 -8.47 -14.52 -3.42
N GLU A 70 -8.85 -13.43 -4.09
CA GLU A 70 -7.92 -12.43 -4.63
C GLU A 70 -7.13 -11.75 -3.50
N ALA A 71 -7.76 -11.48 -2.37
CA ALA A 71 -7.08 -10.94 -1.19
C ALA A 71 -5.94 -11.84 -0.71
N MET A 72 -6.18 -13.15 -0.60
CA MET A 72 -5.19 -14.13 -0.16
C MET A 72 -4.03 -14.27 -1.15
N LEU A 73 -4.29 -14.15 -2.46
CA LEU A 73 -3.24 -14.13 -3.48
C LEU A 73 -2.33 -12.90 -3.33
N GLN A 74 -2.89 -11.73 -2.99
CA GLN A 74 -2.11 -10.52 -2.78
C GLN A 74 -1.29 -10.56 -1.49
N ASN A 75 -1.93 -10.85 -0.36
CA ASN A 75 -1.27 -11.07 0.92
C ASN A 75 -2.17 -11.91 1.85
N PRO A 76 -1.75 -13.13 2.25
CA PRO A 76 -2.58 -14.00 3.09
C PRO A 76 -3.00 -13.40 4.44
N LEU A 77 -2.27 -12.39 4.93
CA LEU A 77 -2.58 -11.73 6.18
C LEU A 77 -3.62 -10.62 6.05
N SER A 78 -3.97 -10.19 4.84
CA SER A 78 -4.81 -9.00 4.66
C SER A 78 -6.18 -9.09 5.34
N PRO A 79 -6.92 -10.22 5.30
CA PRO A 79 -8.23 -10.27 5.94
C PRO A 79 -8.11 -10.26 7.47
N PHE A 80 -7.07 -10.90 8.00
CA PHE A 80 -6.80 -10.94 9.44
C PHE A 80 -6.39 -9.58 9.97
N VAL A 81 -5.55 -8.85 9.25
CA VAL A 81 -5.14 -7.48 9.61
C VAL A 81 -6.34 -6.54 9.60
N LEU A 82 -7.21 -6.64 8.59
CA LEU A 82 -8.44 -5.84 8.55
C LEU A 82 -9.35 -6.16 9.74
N LEU A 83 -9.59 -7.45 10.01
CA LEU A 83 -10.40 -7.88 11.15
C LEU A 83 -9.82 -7.42 12.49
N ALA A 84 -8.52 -7.61 12.70
CA ALA A 84 -7.83 -7.15 13.90
C ALA A 84 -7.95 -5.64 14.08
N SER A 85 -7.84 -4.86 12.99
CA SER A 85 -8.01 -3.40 13.02
C SER A 85 -9.42 -3.01 13.45
N PHE A 86 -10.46 -3.69 12.94
CA PHE A 86 -11.84 -3.47 13.38
C PHE A 86 -12.02 -3.82 14.86
N LEU A 87 -11.52 -4.98 15.31
CA LEU A 87 -11.64 -5.41 16.71
C LEU A 87 -10.95 -4.42 17.66
N VAL A 88 -9.75 -3.96 17.31
CA VAL A 88 -9.03 -2.94 18.08
C VAL A 88 -9.80 -1.63 18.10
N PHE A 89 -10.35 -1.19 16.98
CA PHE A 89 -11.18 0.02 16.91
C PHE A 89 -12.42 -0.07 17.80
N PHE A 90 -13.16 -1.18 17.75
CA PHE A 90 -14.34 -1.40 18.60
C PHE A 90 -13.97 -1.51 20.09
N TYR A 91 -12.91 -2.24 20.42
CA TYR A 91 -12.41 -2.33 21.80
C TYR A 91 -12.00 -0.95 22.32
N ALA A 92 -11.22 -0.19 21.56
CA ALA A 92 -10.79 1.15 21.94
C ALA A 92 -12.00 2.08 22.14
N SER A 93 -12.97 2.05 21.22
CA SER A 93 -14.17 2.88 21.29
C SER A 93 -15.05 2.55 22.50
N THR A 94 -15.25 1.26 22.79
CA THR A 94 -16.07 0.82 23.94
C THR A 94 -15.34 0.98 25.27
N SER A 95 -14.02 0.87 25.30
CA SER A 95 -13.22 1.08 26.51
C SER A 95 -13.31 2.51 27.06
N ILE A 96 -13.53 3.50 26.19
CA ILE A 96 -13.73 4.90 26.59
C ILE A 96 -15.09 5.09 27.30
N ILE A 97 -16.10 4.30 26.91
CA ILE A 97 -17.49 4.47 27.38
C ILE A 97 -17.78 3.58 28.59
N ALA A 98 -17.30 2.34 28.58
CA ALA A 98 -17.68 1.29 29.53
C ALA A 98 -16.59 0.96 30.56
N ASP A 99 -15.55 1.79 30.68
CA ASP A 99 -14.41 1.63 31.60
C ASP A 99 -13.84 0.20 31.60
N ILE A 100 -13.70 -0.37 30.40
CA ILE A 100 -13.22 -1.74 30.21
C ILE A 100 -11.75 -1.79 30.65
N PRO A 101 -11.34 -2.79 31.47
CA PRO A 101 -9.97 -2.88 31.94
C PRO A 101 -9.00 -2.95 30.76
N ARG A 102 -7.96 -2.12 30.82
CA ARG A 102 -6.91 -2.12 29.81
C ARG A 102 -6.13 -3.42 29.84
N PRO A 103 -5.71 -3.93 28.67
CA PRO A 103 -4.89 -5.12 28.61
C PRO A 103 -3.58 -4.94 29.37
N THR A 104 -3.16 -5.97 30.11
CA THR A 104 -1.90 -5.92 30.87
C THR A 104 -0.69 -5.85 29.93
N PRO A 105 0.45 -5.27 30.34
CA PRO A 105 1.64 -5.19 29.49
C PRO A 105 2.16 -6.58 29.07
N LYS A 106 2.00 -7.59 29.94
CA LYS A 106 2.31 -8.99 29.60
C LYS A 106 1.43 -9.50 28.47
N MET A 107 0.14 -9.18 28.48
CA MET A 107 -0.80 -9.56 27.41
C MET A 107 -0.47 -8.86 26.09
N LEU A 108 -0.14 -7.56 26.13
CA LEU A 108 0.34 -6.83 24.96
C LEU A 108 1.61 -7.45 24.37
N SER A 109 2.58 -7.76 25.23
CA SER A 109 3.83 -8.40 24.81
C SER A 109 3.58 -9.76 24.17
N LEU A 110 2.66 -10.57 24.73
CA LEU A 110 2.31 -11.86 24.17
C LEU A 110 1.62 -11.71 22.81
N LEU A 111 0.65 -10.80 22.68
CA LEU A 111 -0.02 -10.50 21.40
C LEU A 111 0.95 -9.98 20.34
N GLY A 112 1.89 -9.11 20.74
CA GLY A 112 2.95 -8.60 19.86
C GLY A 112 3.89 -9.70 19.39
N LEU A 113 4.29 -10.60 20.29
CA LEU A 113 5.12 -11.76 19.94
C LEU A 113 4.39 -12.69 18.98
N LEU A 114 3.15 -13.08 19.29
CA LEU A 114 2.35 -13.97 18.45
C LEU A 114 2.09 -13.38 17.06
N SER A 115 1.73 -12.10 16.98
CA SER A 115 1.52 -11.42 15.69
C SER A 115 2.81 -11.34 14.88
N SER A 116 3.95 -11.05 15.50
CA SER A 116 5.26 -11.07 14.84
C SER A 116 5.59 -12.45 14.30
N LEU A 117 5.32 -13.50 15.08
CA LEU A 117 5.57 -14.89 14.69
C LEU A 117 4.72 -15.30 13.49
N VAL A 118 3.43 -14.92 13.47
CA VAL A 118 2.52 -15.13 12.34
C VAL A 118 3.02 -14.41 11.07
N VAL A 119 3.49 -13.18 11.21
CA VAL A 119 4.06 -12.40 10.08
C VAL A 119 5.28 -13.10 9.51
N VAL A 120 6.21 -13.53 10.36
CA VAL A 120 7.44 -14.22 9.94
C VAL A 120 7.11 -15.55 9.27
N VAL A 121 6.24 -16.37 9.87
CA VAL A 121 5.83 -17.66 9.28
C VAL A 121 5.19 -17.46 7.92
N THR A 122 4.25 -16.52 7.80
CA THR A 122 3.58 -16.23 6.53
C THR A 122 4.56 -15.73 5.47
N TRP A 123 5.55 -14.94 5.88
CA TRP A 123 6.60 -14.46 4.99
C TRP A 123 7.51 -15.59 4.50
N ILE A 124 7.93 -16.50 5.39
CA ILE A 124 8.70 -17.70 5.02
C ILE A 124 7.91 -18.57 4.04
N ILE A 125 6.62 -18.79 4.29
CA ILE A 125 5.74 -19.55 3.39
C ILE A 125 5.67 -18.90 2.00
N ARG A 126 5.66 -17.57 1.90
CA ARG A 126 5.70 -16.87 0.61
C ARG A 126 7.07 -16.89 -0.06
N LEU A 127 8.14 -17.10 0.69
CA LEU A 127 9.50 -17.21 0.19
C LEU A 127 9.81 -18.61 -0.38
N LEU A 128 9.24 -19.66 0.22
CA LEU A 128 9.42 -21.06 -0.18
C LEU A 128 9.00 -21.41 -1.63
N PRO A 129 7.89 -20.91 -2.21
CA PRO A 129 7.51 -21.22 -3.59
C PRO A 129 8.40 -20.53 -4.64
N ALA A 130 9.42 -19.76 -4.23
CA ALA A 130 10.40 -19.14 -5.12
C ALA A 130 11.71 -19.92 -5.24
N LEU A 131 11.78 -21.16 -4.72
CA LEU A 131 12.88 -22.13 -4.88
C LEU A 131 12.54 -23.20 -5.92
#